data_AF-A0A6A2Z083-F1
#
_entry.id   AF-A0A6A2Z083-F1
#
_cell.length_a   1.000
_cell.length_b   1.000
_cell.length_c   1.000
_cell.angle_alpha   90.00
_cell.angle_beta   90.00
_cell.angle_gamma   90.00
#
_symmetry.space_group_name_H-M   'P 1'
#
loop_
_entity.id
_entity.type
_entity.pdbx_description
1 polymer ?
#
loop_
_entity_poly.entity_id
_entity_poly.type
_entity_poly.pdbx_seq_one_letter_code
_entity_poly.pdbx_strand_id
1 'polypeptide(L)'
;MESVNLFITALLLVGLFSSKFHVTDAAAIWLPATATFYGGSNGSGTMGGACGYGDLYIDGYGLKTAALSTVLFNNGAACGGCYQIVCDAQKAPQWCLEGNYITIVGQNAKQPAA
;
A
#
# COMPACT_ATOMS: atom_id res chain seq x y z
N MET A 1 32.79 34.66 -33.00
CA MET A 1 33.24 34.60 -31.59
C MET A 1 32.07 34.84 -30.64
N GLU A 2 31.22 35.84 -30.89
CA GLU A 2 30.07 36.15 -30.00
C GLU A 2 29.00 35.06 -29.95
N SER A 3 28.68 34.44 -31.09
CA SER A 3 27.73 33.32 -31.17
C SER A 3 28.18 32.09 -30.36
N VAL A 4 29.47 31.80 -30.32
CA VAL A 4 30.04 30.66 -29.56
C VAL A 4 29.96 30.93 -28.06
N ASN A 5 30.20 32.16 -27.61
CA ASN A 5 30.06 32.55 -26.21
C ASN A 5 28.61 32.46 -25.72
N LEU A 6 27.63 32.74 -26.58
CA LEU A 6 26.21 32.63 -26.25
C LEU A 6 25.77 31.17 -26.01
N PHE A 7 26.28 30.24 -26.82
CA PHE A 7 26.01 28.80 -26.63
C PHE A 7 26.65 28.26 -25.35
N ILE A 8 27.89 28.67 -25.03
CA ILE A 8 28.59 28.23 -23.83
C ILE A 8 27.89 28.75 -22.57
N THR A 9 27.46 30.01 -22.57
CA THR A 9 26.71 30.60 -21.45
C THR A 9 25.34 29.94 -21.25
N ALA A 10 24.62 29.61 -22.34
CA ALA A 10 23.37 28.86 -22.25
C ALA A 10 23.57 27.45 -21.65
N LEU A 11 24.61 26.73 -22.08
CA LEU A 11 24.93 25.38 -21.54
C LEU A 11 25.32 25.43 -20.05
N LEU A 12 26.10 26.43 -19.64
CA LEU A 12 26.45 26.63 -18.23
C LEU A 12 25.22 26.92 -17.37
N LEU A 13 24.28 27.73 -17.86
CA LEU A 13 23.02 28.02 -17.15
C LEU A 13 22.16 26.75 -17.00
N VAL A 14 22.02 25.92 -18.04
CA VAL A 14 21.27 24.66 -17.95
C VAL A 14 21.91 23.68 -16.95
N GLY A 15 23.25 23.63 -16.89
CA GLY A 15 23.97 22.84 -15.89
C GLY A 15 23.78 23.34 -14.45
N LEU A 16 23.72 24.67 -14.25
CA LEU A 16 23.51 25.30 -12.95
C LEU A 16 22.08 25.16 -12.40
N PHE A 17 21.07 25.06 -13.28
CA PHE A 17 19.66 24.87 -12.90
C PHE A 17 19.24 23.39 -12.81
N SER A 18 20.18 22.45 -12.84
CA SER A 18 19.90 21.02 -12.63
C SER A 18 19.61 20.73 -11.15
N SER A 19 18.40 21.08 -10.69
CA SER A 19 17.89 20.70 -9.37
C SER A 19 17.83 19.17 -9.28
N LYS A 20 18.59 18.55 -8.38
CA LYS A 20 18.37 17.15 -8.05
C LYS A 20 17.04 17.04 -7.30
N PHE A 21 16.03 16.48 -7.95
CA PHE A 21 14.76 16.14 -7.31
C PHE A 21 15.01 14.98 -6.35
N HIS A 22 15.29 15.29 -5.08
CA HIS A 22 15.30 14.29 -4.03
C HIS A 22 13.84 13.97 -3.71
N VAL A 23 13.34 12.86 -4.24
CA VAL A 23 12.17 12.20 -3.65
C VAL A 23 12.65 11.70 -2.29
N THR A 24 12.40 12.47 -1.24
CA THR A 24 12.48 11.95 0.12
C THR A 24 11.36 10.93 0.22
N ASP A 25 11.71 9.65 0.19
CA ASP A 25 10.82 8.58 0.58
C ASP A 25 10.33 8.96 1.99
N ALA A 26 9.07 9.36 2.12
CA ALA A 26 8.51 9.65 3.42
C ALA A 26 8.69 8.36 4.21
N ALA A 27 9.54 8.36 5.23
CA ALA A 27 9.75 7.18 6.05
C ALA A 27 8.38 6.65 6.45
N ALA A 28 7.99 5.50 5.91
CA ALA A 28 6.66 4.97 6.08
C ALA A 28 6.48 4.64 7.57
N ILE A 29 5.82 5.53 8.31
CA ILE A 29 5.56 5.34 9.72
C ILE A 29 4.49 4.26 9.84
N TRP A 30 4.79 3.17 10.53
CA TRP A 30 3.80 2.14 10.86
C TRP A 30 2.71 2.75 11.74
N LEU A 31 1.46 2.67 11.28
CA LEU A 31 0.30 3.15 12.02
C LEU A 31 -0.30 1.99 12.83
N PRO A 32 -0.68 2.20 14.10
CA PRO A 32 -1.39 1.20 14.88
C PRO A 32 -2.71 0.81 14.21
N ALA A 33 -2.95 -0.49 14.10
CA ALA A 33 -4.19 -1.04 13.55
C ALA A 33 -4.55 -2.36 14.24
N THR A 34 -5.81 -2.75 14.13
CA THR A 34 -6.31 -4.05 14.60
C THR A 34 -6.71 -4.90 13.40
N ALA A 35 -6.23 -6.13 13.34
CA ALA A 35 -6.59 -7.10 12.32
C ALA A 35 -7.29 -8.30 12.95
N THR A 36 -8.28 -8.82 12.24
CA THR A 36 -8.98 -10.09 12.53
C THR A 36 -9.09 -10.88 11.23
N PHE A 37 -9.24 -12.20 11.31
CA PHE A 37 -9.50 -13.02 10.13
C PHE A 37 -10.99 -13.37 10.04
N TYR A 38 -11.46 -13.67 8.83
CA TYR A 38 -12.78 -14.22 8.57
C TYR A 38 -12.69 -15.22 7.41
N GLY A 39 -13.68 -16.11 7.31
CA GLY A 39 -13.65 -17.21 6.36
C GLY A 39 -12.78 -18.38 6.82
N GLY A 40 -12.69 -19.41 5.98
CA GLY A 40 -11.84 -20.57 6.24
C GLY A 40 -10.37 -20.31 5.93
N SER A 41 -9.49 -21.19 6.42
CA SER A 41 -8.04 -21.12 6.16
C SER A 41 -7.66 -21.18 4.68
N ASN A 42 -8.57 -21.68 3.84
CA ASN A 42 -8.47 -21.72 2.38
C ASN A 42 -9.21 -20.54 1.69
N GLY A 43 -9.55 -19.48 2.40
CA GLY A 43 -10.27 -18.32 1.84
C GLY A 43 -11.74 -18.57 1.51
N SER A 44 -12.31 -19.69 1.96
CA SER A 44 -13.75 -19.93 1.81
C SER A 44 -14.55 -18.83 2.52
N GLY A 45 -15.55 -18.29 1.84
CA GLY A 45 -16.38 -17.20 2.37
C GLY A 45 -15.79 -15.79 2.23
N THR A 46 -14.67 -15.62 1.50
CA THR A 46 -14.06 -14.30 1.29
C THR A 46 -14.27 -13.73 -0.12
N MET A 47 -14.89 -14.48 -1.04
CA MET A 47 -15.09 -14.10 -2.45
C MET A 47 -16.22 -13.06 -2.64
N GLY A 48 -16.14 -12.27 -3.71
CA GLY A 48 -17.23 -11.36 -4.13
C GLY A 48 -17.39 -10.07 -3.32
N GLY A 49 -16.41 -9.70 -2.49
CA GLY A 49 -16.47 -8.55 -1.56
C GLY A 49 -16.94 -7.22 -2.17
N ALA A 50 -17.13 -6.20 -1.33
CA ALA A 50 -17.72 -4.90 -1.73
C ALA A 50 -17.00 -4.16 -2.87
N CYS A 51 -15.77 -4.55 -3.24
CA CYS A 51 -15.08 -4.02 -4.41
C CYS A 51 -15.47 -4.68 -5.74
N GLY A 52 -16.31 -5.72 -5.72
CA GLY A 52 -16.78 -6.42 -6.91
C GLY A 52 -15.74 -7.33 -7.57
N TYR A 53 -14.66 -7.66 -6.88
CA TYR A 53 -13.72 -8.68 -7.34
C TYR A 53 -14.41 -10.04 -7.33
N GLY A 54 -14.25 -10.79 -8.42
CA GLY A 54 -14.91 -12.07 -8.61
C GLY A 54 -14.22 -13.17 -7.81
N ASP A 55 -13.54 -14.06 -8.51
CA ASP A 55 -12.70 -15.08 -7.89
C ASP A 55 -11.28 -14.54 -7.71
N LEU A 56 -10.91 -14.28 -6.46
CA LEU A 56 -9.61 -13.73 -6.07
C LEU A 56 -8.45 -14.66 -6.43
N TYR A 57 -8.69 -15.96 -6.63
CA TYR A 57 -7.67 -16.89 -7.13
C TYR A 57 -7.42 -16.71 -8.63
N ILE A 58 -8.47 -16.46 -9.41
CA ILE A 58 -8.35 -16.19 -10.85
C ILE A 58 -7.65 -14.84 -11.08
N ASP A 59 -7.98 -13.84 -10.25
CA ASP A 59 -7.39 -12.50 -10.35
C ASP A 59 -5.95 -12.43 -9.81
N GLY A 60 -5.42 -13.51 -9.23
CA GLY A 60 -4.04 -13.61 -8.76
C GLY A 60 -3.78 -13.00 -7.37
N TYR A 61 -4.81 -12.50 -6.68
CA TYR A 61 -4.69 -11.97 -5.32
C TYR A 61 -4.59 -13.07 -4.25
N GLY A 62 -5.20 -14.23 -4.51
CA GLY A 62 -5.23 -15.37 -3.60
C GLY A 62 -5.76 -15.01 -2.20
N LEU A 63 -5.08 -15.48 -1.16
CA LEU A 63 -5.46 -15.25 0.23
C LEU A 63 -4.96 -13.92 0.82
N LYS A 64 -4.14 -13.17 0.09
CA LYS A 64 -3.53 -11.92 0.58
C LYS A 64 -4.48 -10.74 0.38
N THR A 65 -5.66 -10.85 0.95
CA THR A 65 -6.71 -9.85 0.81
C THR A 65 -7.37 -9.52 2.15
N ALA A 66 -7.97 -8.34 2.27
CA ALA A 66 -8.65 -7.94 3.50
C ALA A 66 -9.90 -7.09 3.25
N ALA A 67 -10.80 -7.18 4.22
CA ALA A 67 -11.91 -6.25 4.39
C ALA A 67 -11.43 -5.04 5.22
N LEU A 68 -11.42 -3.86 4.61
CA LEU A 68 -10.95 -2.62 5.22
C LEU A 68 -11.98 -2.05 6.19
N SER A 69 -11.55 -1.34 7.23
CA SER A 69 -12.46 -0.57 8.10
C SER A 69 -13.21 0.48 7.29
N THR A 70 -14.37 0.96 7.76
CA THR A 70 -15.16 1.98 7.05
C THR A 70 -14.33 3.20 6.66
N VAL A 71 -13.42 3.64 7.54
CA VAL A 71 -12.54 4.81 7.30
C VAL A 71 -11.56 4.53 6.15
N LEU A 72 -10.94 3.34 6.13
CA LEU A 72 -10.01 2.98 5.07
C LEU A 72 -10.72 2.66 3.76
N PHE A 73 -11.82 1.91 3.82
CA PHE A 73 -12.63 1.54 2.65
C PHE A 73 -13.15 2.78 1.92
N ASN A 74 -13.54 3.81 2.67
CA ASN A 74 -13.95 5.12 2.16
C ASN A 74 -14.96 5.01 0.99
N ASN A 75 -16.08 4.32 1.23
CA ASN A 75 -17.12 4.07 0.24
C ASN A 75 -16.59 3.45 -1.08
N GLY A 76 -15.57 2.59 -0.99
CA GLY A 76 -14.98 1.90 -2.13
C GLY A 76 -13.84 2.67 -2.81
N ALA A 77 -13.54 3.90 -2.40
CA ALA A 77 -12.45 4.68 -2.99
C ALA A 77 -11.07 4.01 -2.82
N ALA A 78 -10.92 3.12 -1.82
CA ALA A 78 -9.69 2.37 -1.57
C ALA A 78 -9.69 0.95 -2.14
N CYS A 79 -10.70 0.57 -2.94
CA CYS A 79 -10.73 -0.74 -3.59
C CYS A 79 -9.49 -0.95 -4.48
N GLY A 80 -8.79 -2.06 -4.28
CA GLY A 80 -7.54 -2.37 -4.97
C GLY A 80 -6.30 -1.73 -4.34
N GLY A 81 -6.47 -0.95 -3.28
CA GLY A 81 -5.36 -0.40 -2.51
C GLY A 81 -4.51 -1.50 -1.87
N CYS A 82 -3.19 -1.34 -1.94
CA CYS A 82 -2.23 -2.24 -1.33
C CYS A 82 -1.78 -1.70 0.03
N TYR A 83 -1.77 -2.56 1.05
CA TYR A 83 -1.35 -2.22 2.40
C TYR A 83 -0.28 -3.19 2.86
N GLN A 84 0.74 -2.67 3.53
CA GLN A 84 1.69 -3.50 4.27
C GLN A 84 1.21 -3.65 5.71
N ILE A 85 1.24 -4.87 6.22
CA ILE A 85 0.89 -5.19 7.60
C ILE A 85 2.07 -5.88 8.25
N VAL A 86 2.47 -5.37 9.41
CA VAL A 86 3.44 -5.97 10.32
C VAL A 86 2.76 -6.19 11.66
N CYS A 87 3.08 -7.30 12.32
CA CYS A 87 2.60 -7.55 13.67
C CYS A 87 3.47 -6.81 14.70
N ASP A 88 2.85 -6.35 15.78
CA ASP A 88 3.55 -5.71 16.89
C ASP A 88 4.13 -6.81 17.80
N ALA A 89 5.42 -7.13 17.62
CA ALA A 89 6.09 -8.20 18.35
C ALA A 89 6.16 -7.96 19.87
N GLN A 90 6.08 -6.70 20.32
CA GLN A 90 6.03 -6.38 21.75
C GLN A 90 4.68 -6.76 22.36
N LYS A 91 3.58 -6.62 21.59
CA LYS A 91 2.23 -6.97 22.05
C LYS A 91 1.87 -8.44 21.82
N ALA A 92 2.41 -9.07 20.79
CA ALA A 92 2.08 -10.45 20.40
C ALA A 92 3.32 -11.34 20.25
N PRO A 93 4.22 -11.42 21.25
CA PRO A 93 5.53 -12.07 21.10
C PRO A 93 5.46 -13.56 20.74
N GLN A 94 4.39 -14.25 21.12
CA GLN A 94 4.22 -15.69 20.85
C GLN A 94 3.60 -16.01 19.48
N TRP A 95 3.01 -15.02 18.79
CA TRP A 95 2.33 -15.22 17.49
C TRP A 95 2.89 -14.35 16.37
N CYS A 96 3.66 -13.32 16.72
CA CYS A 96 4.25 -12.41 15.78
C CYS A 96 5.61 -12.92 15.30
N LEU A 97 5.79 -13.01 13.99
CA LEU A 97 7.09 -13.23 13.39
C LEU A 97 7.77 -11.87 13.17
N GLU A 98 8.65 -11.50 14.09
CA GLU A 98 9.33 -10.20 14.08
C GLU A 98 10.11 -9.95 12.77
N GLY A 99 10.14 -8.69 12.33
CA GLY A 99 10.87 -8.26 11.13
C GLY A 99 10.18 -8.61 9.80
N ASN A 100 9.02 -9.25 9.84
CA ASN A 100 8.29 -9.67 8.64
C ASN A 100 7.02 -8.85 8.45
N TYR A 101 6.72 -8.47 7.21
CA TYR A 101 5.45 -7.88 6.82
C TYR A 101 4.87 -8.63 5.63
N ILE A 102 3.56 -8.50 5.45
CA ILE A 102 2.87 -8.97 4.25
C ILE A 102 2.23 -7.78 3.53
N THR A 103 2.17 -7.85 2.21
CA THR A 103 1.33 -6.96 1.41
C THR A 103 0.00 -7.63 1.14
N ILE A 104 -1.08 -6.90 1.37
CA ILE A 104 -2.45 -7.34 1.14
C ILE A 104 -3.20 -6.33 0.25
N VAL A 105 -4.25 -6.79 -0.41
CA VAL A 105 -5.15 -5.95 -1.21
C VAL A 105 -6.48 -5.74 -0.49
N GLY A 106 -6.94 -4.50 -0.43
CA GLY A 106 -8.28 -4.14 0.03
C GLY A 106 -9.34 -4.52 -1.00
N GLN A 107 -10.22 -5.46 -0.66
CA GLN A 107 -11.24 -6.01 -1.57
C GLN A 107 -12.68 -5.92 -1.03
N ASN A 108 -12.86 -5.61 0.25
CA ASN A 108 -14.18 -5.51 0.89
C ASN A 108 -14.18 -4.46 2.00
N ALA A 109 -15.36 -4.20 2.55
CA ALA A 109 -15.57 -3.41 3.74
C ALA A 109 -15.89 -4.32 4.93
N LYS A 110 -15.20 -4.10 6.05
CA LYS A 110 -15.57 -4.66 7.36
C LYS A 110 -16.61 -3.75 7.98
N GLN A 111 -17.83 -4.26 8.17
CA GLN A 111 -18.87 -3.52 8.88
C GLN A 111 -18.48 -3.33 10.36
N PRO A 112 -18.88 -2.19 10.98
CA PRO A 112 -18.77 -2.04 12.43
C PRO A 112 -19.51 -3.19 13.13
N ALA A 113 -18.94 -3.73 14.20
CA ALA A 113 -19.69 -4.63 15.06
C ALA A 113 -20.85 -3.84 15.68
N ALA A 114 -22.07 -4.38 15.60
CA ALA A 114 -23.25 -3.81 16.25
C ALA A 114 -23.11 -3.90 17.78
#